data_AF-A0A2H0TPM6-F1
#
_entry.id   AF-A0A2H0TPM6-F1
#
_cell.length_a   1.000
_cell.length_b   1.000
_cell.length_c   1.000
_cell.angle_alpha   90.00
_cell.angle_beta   90.00
_cell.angle_gamma   90.00
#
_symmetry.space_group_name_H-M   'P 1'
#
loop_
_entity.id
_entity.type
_entity.pdbx_description
1 polymer ?
#
loop_
_entity_poly.entity_id
_entity_poly.type
_entity_poly.pdbx_seq_one_letter_code
_entity_poly.pdbx_strand_id
1 'polypeptide(L)'
;MKKYLFLAASFFCFIPIWIFLIAPEITKLPADFSYSADLFSLDNFYDEDAQDFVGAQISKSEYGYAVTAIDGDTYTLNNSFSVTNLTDDFIFSVEREYGVNAKTGAHTAGYGDKDRQGYLFAPRGLSKGETFTYWHTNYDGPARMIFLKEESLFGLRVFRYESDYRNVRIDQSNELQYLPGVPEQRGVEVDPHVEVWVEPITGYLVKFADHSTAYYYDRASGDRVSPWNSFSNSYTDASVEKQVTNAKKRKALVILVHTVAPLSMAILGFVFLLIGIYFLYKQSPESADASVAPSHVESSQSGRTRHGNVFGVVALLIILGFVVFILVRIYSYKRPNGTDVVVGISFWDENKNDEESIRGFMDTLTRAGYKDGDTIHYVFRNAMGDPAEQERSIQAFIDQRVDIIYSLTTQGTLMAHGLTDNIPVVFSSVTYPVELGLISSLDHSQNNLVGVRDYVPLEDQFYLLETLFKNSSSTGKRFHTVGYIHGKNDPGVSLQLKELVELSKEKGFDVVDISAIQTAQLIENITVDGSGVDVFYLSCDTSFGREGKNFIIEWARQEMIPTIACNPDDVDAGALVGLGYDPFDVGTLAGDKAALILRGSHPSWLKTETAARVKKVFNWDTAHVLGISSDI
;
A
#
# COMPACT_ATOMS: atom_id res chain seq x y z
N MET A 1 7.45 -26.19 -56.95
CA MET A 1 8.90 -26.02 -56.75
C MET A 1 9.31 -24.54 -56.70
N LYS A 2 9.54 -23.84 -57.83
CA LYS A 2 10.03 -22.43 -57.84
C LYS A 2 9.17 -21.46 -57.02
N LYS A 3 7.85 -21.67 -56.99
CA LYS A 3 6.90 -20.85 -56.21
C LYS A 3 7.16 -20.89 -54.69
N TYR A 4 7.54 -22.03 -54.11
CA TYR A 4 7.76 -22.16 -52.66
C TYR A 4 9.11 -21.58 -52.21
N LEU A 5 10.16 -21.76 -53.03
CA LEU A 5 11.45 -21.12 -52.79
C LEU A 5 11.36 -19.60 -52.92
N PHE A 6 10.58 -19.10 -53.89
CA PHE A 6 10.28 -17.69 -54.03
C PHE A 6 9.53 -17.15 -52.80
N LEU A 7 8.48 -17.83 -52.34
CA LEU A 7 7.75 -17.47 -51.11
C LEU A 7 8.67 -17.43 -49.88
N ALA A 8 9.54 -18.43 -49.70
CA ALA A 8 10.52 -18.45 -48.61
C ALA A 8 11.45 -17.23 -48.66
N ALA A 9 12.00 -16.92 -49.83
CA ALA A 9 12.84 -15.74 -50.04
C ALA A 9 12.08 -14.44 -49.76
N SER A 10 10.81 -14.33 -50.18
CA SER A 10 9.97 -13.16 -49.91
C SER A 10 9.79 -12.92 -48.41
N PHE A 11 9.51 -13.96 -47.61
CA PHE A 11 9.39 -13.81 -46.16
C PHE A 11 10.69 -13.33 -45.51
N PHE A 12 11.83 -13.93 -45.85
CA PHE A 12 13.12 -13.50 -45.30
C PHE A 12 13.51 -12.08 -45.72
N CYS A 13 13.24 -11.69 -46.97
CA CYS A 13 13.48 -10.33 -47.45
C CYS A 13 12.55 -9.28 -46.82
N PHE A 14 11.36 -9.68 -46.36
CA PHE A 14 10.40 -8.75 -45.76
C PHE A 14 10.66 -8.47 -44.28
N ILE A 15 11.34 -9.37 -43.55
CA ILE A 15 11.72 -9.16 -42.15
C ILE A 15 12.49 -7.84 -41.92
N PRO A 16 13.56 -7.48 -42.67
CA PRO A 16 14.25 -6.20 -42.47
C PRO A 16 13.36 -5.00 -42.81
N ILE A 17 12.51 -5.11 -43.85
CA ILE A 17 11.52 -4.07 -44.17
C ILE A 17 10.57 -3.86 -42.99
N TRP A 18 10.09 -4.95 -42.39
CA TRP A 18 9.23 -4.91 -41.23
C TRP A 18 9.91 -4.24 -40.03
N ILE A 19 11.11 -4.69 -39.67
CA ILE A 19 11.83 -4.22 -38.48
C ILE A 19 12.20 -2.74 -38.60
N PHE A 20 12.68 -2.29 -39.76
CA PHE A 20 13.22 -0.93 -39.91
C PHE A 20 12.22 0.11 -40.40
N LEU A 21 11.18 -0.28 -41.15
CA LEU A 21 10.24 0.67 -41.76
C LEU A 21 8.83 0.59 -41.17
N ILE A 22 8.34 -0.60 -40.80
CA ILE A 22 6.94 -0.78 -40.38
C ILE A 22 6.80 -0.77 -38.86
N ALA A 23 7.64 -1.53 -38.15
CA ALA A 23 7.56 -1.70 -36.71
C ALA A 23 7.70 -0.38 -35.91
N PRO A 24 8.61 0.55 -36.27
CA PRO A 24 8.71 1.84 -35.59
C PRO A 24 7.46 2.71 -35.76
N GLU A 25 6.79 2.63 -36.92
CA GLU A 25 5.56 3.39 -37.21
C GLU A 25 4.36 2.85 -36.44
N ILE A 26 4.27 1.55 -36.21
CA ILE A 26 3.18 0.94 -35.43
C ILE A 26 3.36 1.18 -33.94
N THR A 27 4.60 1.22 -33.46
CA THR A 27 4.92 1.31 -32.02
C THR A 27 5.25 2.71 -31.54
N LYS A 28 5.27 3.72 -32.41
CA LYS A 28 5.39 5.11 -31.99
C LYS A 28 4.17 5.55 -31.18
N LEU A 29 4.31 6.67 -30.48
CA LEU A 29 3.21 7.30 -29.77
C LEU A 29 2.06 7.52 -30.77
N PRO A 30 0.82 7.10 -30.48
CA PRO A 30 -0.27 7.29 -31.43
C PRO A 30 -0.68 8.76 -31.48
N ALA A 31 -1.23 9.20 -32.61
CA ALA A 31 -1.61 10.60 -32.83
C ALA A 31 -2.71 11.09 -31.88
N ASP A 32 -3.56 10.19 -31.39
CA ASP A 32 -4.61 10.42 -30.40
C ASP A 32 -4.13 10.10 -28.96
N PHE A 33 -2.82 10.07 -28.73
CA PHE A 33 -2.27 9.77 -27.43
C PHE A 33 -2.80 10.74 -26.37
N SER A 34 -3.38 10.14 -25.34
CA SER A 34 -3.71 10.80 -24.09
C SER A 34 -3.23 9.97 -22.91
N TYR A 35 -2.93 10.67 -21.83
CA TYR A 35 -2.58 10.12 -20.53
C TYR A 35 -3.38 10.89 -19.49
N SER A 36 -3.96 10.19 -18.52
CA SER A 36 -4.60 10.83 -17.37
C SER A 36 -4.53 9.95 -16.14
N ALA A 37 -4.13 10.53 -15.03
CA ALA A 37 -4.06 9.92 -13.72
C ALA A 37 -4.58 10.91 -12.66
N ASP A 38 -5.39 10.39 -11.77
CA ASP A 38 -5.84 11.09 -10.57
C ASP A 38 -4.86 10.77 -9.45
N LEU A 39 -4.58 11.76 -8.61
CA LEU A 39 -3.70 11.68 -7.47
C LEU A 39 -4.40 12.17 -6.21
N PHE A 40 -4.02 11.58 -5.08
CA PHE A 40 -4.22 12.21 -3.78
C PHE A 40 -2.97 12.97 -3.37
N SER A 41 -3.22 14.11 -2.76
CA SER A 41 -2.25 15.04 -2.27
C SER A 41 -2.55 15.24 -0.79
N LEU A 42 -1.57 14.98 0.07
CA LEU A 42 -1.63 15.27 1.50
C LEU A 42 -0.75 16.48 1.73
N ASP A 43 -1.35 17.62 2.02
CA ASP A 43 -0.69 18.90 2.24
C ASP A 43 -0.69 19.24 3.72
N ASN A 44 0.49 19.46 4.30
CA ASN A 44 0.63 19.86 5.68
C ASN A 44 1.28 21.25 5.72
N PHE A 45 0.46 22.28 5.82
CA PHE A 45 0.92 23.67 5.82
C PHE A 45 1.58 24.02 7.15
N TYR A 46 2.65 24.81 7.07
CA TYR A 46 3.39 25.30 8.23
C TYR A 46 2.75 26.58 8.77
N ASP A 47 2.53 26.62 10.08
CA ASP A 47 2.10 27.83 10.79
C ASP A 47 3.32 28.49 11.44
N GLU A 48 3.72 29.66 10.90
CA GLU A 48 4.89 30.41 11.38
C GLU A 48 4.71 30.91 12.82
N ASP A 49 3.48 31.17 13.28
CA ASP A 49 3.19 31.65 14.64
C ASP A 49 3.26 30.50 15.65
N ALA A 50 2.72 29.34 15.29
CA ALA A 50 2.78 28.12 16.10
C ALA A 50 4.15 27.42 16.04
N GLN A 51 4.98 27.78 15.05
CA GLN A 51 6.23 27.11 14.70
C GLN A 51 6.09 25.60 14.42
N ASP A 52 4.91 25.17 14.01
CA ASP A 52 4.58 23.76 13.79
C ASP A 52 3.66 23.59 12.57
N PHE A 53 3.56 22.35 12.10
CA PHE A 53 2.65 21.96 11.05
C PHE A 53 1.23 21.71 11.61
N VAL A 54 0.22 22.32 11.01
CA VAL A 54 -1.14 22.36 11.59
C VAL A 54 -2.02 21.16 11.28
N GLY A 55 -1.48 20.15 10.60
CA GLY A 55 -2.16 18.90 10.26
C GLY A 55 -2.39 18.74 8.77
N ALA A 56 -2.35 17.50 8.30
CA ALA A 56 -2.48 17.17 6.89
C ALA A 56 -3.92 17.41 6.40
N GLN A 57 -4.03 18.17 5.32
CA GLN A 57 -5.23 18.38 4.52
C GLN A 57 -5.12 17.56 3.24
N ILE A 58 -6.26 17.13 2.71
CA ILE A 58 -6.28 16.31 1.50
C ILE A 58 -6.79 17.14 0.34
N SER A 59 -6.04 17.10 -0.75
CA SER A 59 -6.47 17.60 -2.05
C SER A 59 -6.47 16.46 -3.08
N LYS A 60 -7.27 16.63 -4.12
CA LYS A 60 -7.32 15.76 -5.29
C LYS A 60 -6.65 16.49 -6.44
N SER A 61 -5.73 15.80 -7.11
CA SER A 61 -5.05 16.34 -8.28
C SER A 61 -5.33 15.50 -9.52
N GLU A 62 -5.49 16.16 -10.66
CA GLU A 62 -5.60 15.52 -11.97
C GLU A 62 -4.36 15.87 -12.79
N TYR A 63 -3.71 14.83 -13.31
CA TYR A 63 -2.52 14.94 -14.14
C TYR A 63 -2.77 14.33 -15.51
N GLY A 64 -2.40 15.03 -16.58
CA GLY A 64 -2.63 14.50 -17.92
C GLY A 64 -1.68 15.01 -18.99
N TYR A 65 -1.65 14.27 -20.10
CA TYR A 65 -1.03 14.68 -21.35
C TYR A 65 -2.00 14.44 -22.51
N ALA A 66 -2.00 15.32 -23.50
CA ALA A 66 -2.71 15.13 -24.75
C ALA A 66 -1.90 15.72 -25.91
N VAL A 67 -1.84 14.99 -27.04
CA VAL A 67 -1.21 15.50 -28.26
C VAL A 67 -2.02 16.66 -28.81
N THR A 68 -1.39 17.81 -29.04
CA THR A 68 -2.01 19.02 -29.61
C THR A 68 -1.52 19.32 -31.03
N ALA A 69 -0.28 18.97 -31.36
CA ALA A 69 0.28 19.15 -32.69
C ALA A 69 1.24 18.01 -33.08
N ILE A 70 1.38 17.78 -34.38
CA ILE A 70 2.24 16.74 -34.96
C ILE A 70 3.04 17.35 -36.13
N ASP A 71 4.37 17.27 -36.05
CA ASP A 71 5.29 17.55 -37.15
C ASP A 71 6.22 16.34 -37.38
N GLY A 72 5.90 15.53 -38.40
CA GLY A 72 6.60 14.27 -38.66
C GLY A 72 6.54 13.30 -37.49
N ASP A 73 7.69 13.03 -36.87
CA ASP A 73 7.81 12.18 -35.69
C ASP A 73 7.89 12.98 -34.37
N THR A 74 7.81 14.31 -34.41
CA THR A 74 7.83 15.17 -33.24
C THR A 74 6.41 15.61 -32.90
N TYR A 75 5.95 15.25 -31.70
CA TYR A 75 4.61 15.57 -31.21
C TYR A 75 4.74 16.65 -30.14
N THR A 76 3.87 17.65 -30.20
CA THR A 76 3.68 18.59 -29.09
C THR A 76 2.54 18.05 -28.23
N LEU A 77 2.79 17.91 -26.93
CA LEU A 77 1.80 17.48 -25.95
C LEU A 77 1.50 18.63 -25.01
N ASN A 78 0.24 18.99 -24.86
CA ASN A 78 -0.19 19.77 -23.71
C ASN A 78 -0.20 18.85 -22.49
N ASN A 79 0.40 19.31 -21.41
CA ASN A 79 0.36 18.68 -20.11
C ASN A 79 -0.38 19.59 -19.12
N SER A 80 -1.19 18.99 -18.27
CA SER A 80 -1.85 19.70 -17.19
C SER A 80 -1.63 18.99 -15.85
N PHE A 81 -1.54 19.77 -14.78
CA PHE A 81 -1.64 19.34 -13.40
C PHE A 81 -2.57 20.30 -12.69
N SER A 82 -3.75 19.82 -12.32
CA SER A 82 -4.82 20.62 -11.71
C SER A 82 -5.11 20.10 -10.32
N VAL A 83 -5.17 20.97 -9.33
CA VAL A 83 -5.39 20.63 -7.93
C VAL A 83 -6.70 21.23 -7.45
N THR A 84 -7.49 20.40 -6.77
CA THR A 84 -8.80 20.72 -6.21
C THR A 84 -8.86 20.22 -4.78
N ASN A 85 -9.69 20.85 -3.93
CA ASN A 85 -10.00 20.27 -2.62
C ASN A 85 -10.99 19.08 -2.78
N LEU A 86 -11.35 18.43 -1.68
CA LEU A 86 -12.32 17.31 -1.71
C LEU A 86 -13.76 17.71 -2.08
N THR A 87 -14.08 19.01 -2.13
CA THR A 87 -15.37 19.55 -2.58
C THR A 87 -15.35 20.02 -4.03
N ASP A 88 -14.30 19.66 -4.78
CA ASP A 88 -14.05 20.04 -6.18
C ASP A 88 -13.84 21.56 -6.39
N ASP A 89 -13.55 22.33 -5.33
CA ASP A 89 -13.15 23.72 -5.47
C ASP A 89 -11.71 23.80 -5.98
N PHE A 90 -11.52 24.64 -6.99
CA PHE A 90 -10.22 24.88 -7.61
C PHE A 90 -9.22 25.49 -6.62
N ILE A 91 -8.02 24.91 -6.54
CA ILE A 91 -6.90 25.45 -5.77
C ILE A 91 -5.91 26.11 -6.73
N PHE A 92 -5.31 25.33 -7.63
CA PHE A 92 -4.29 25.81 -8.55
C PHE A 92 -4.15 24.85 -9.74
N SER A 93 -3.61 25.34 -10.86
CA SER A 93 -3.27 24.48 -12.00
C SER A 93 -2.03 24.97 -12.70
N VAL A 94 -1.28 24.04 -13.28
CA VAL A 94 -0.14 24.34 -14.14
C VAL A 94 -0.26 23.59 -15.46
N GLU A 95 -0.04 24.31 -16.55
CA GLU A 95 -0.06 23.78 -17.91
C GLU A 95 1.29 24.03 -18.60
N ARG A 96 1.74 23.06 -19.40
CA ARG A 96 3.03 23.10 -20.10
C ARG A 96 2.95 22.37 -21.44
N GLU A 97 3.74 22.83 -22.40
CA GLU A 97 3.84 22.17 -23.71
C GLU A 97 5.16 21.43 -23.87
N TYR A 98 5.08 20.13 -24.16
CA TYR A 98 6.24 19.26 -24.33
C TYR A 98 6.43 18.84 -25.78
N GLY A 99 7.58 19.13 -26.36
CA GLY A 99 8.02 18.52 -27.62
C GLY A 99 8.63 17.14 -27.40
N VAL A 100 8.08 16.09 -28.02
CA VAL A 100 8.48 14.70 -27.82
C VAL A 100 8.60 13.95 -29.14
N ASN A 101 9.70 13.23 -29.34
CA ASN A 101 9.81 12.30 -30.46
C ASN A 101 8.94 11.06 -30.21
N ALA A 102 7.93 10.84 -31.04
CA ALA A 102 6.94 9.78 -30.87
C ALA A 102 7.55 8.36 -30.90
N LYS A 103 8.70 8.16 -31.56
CA LYS A 103 9.37 6.85 -31.67
C LYS A 103 10.20 6.52 -30.44
N THR A 104 10.85 7.51 -29.83
CA THR A 104 11.78 7.28 -28.70
C THR A 104 11.19 7.68 -27.35
N GLY A 105 10.22 8.60 -27.33
CA GLY A 105 9.73 9.25 -26.11
C GLY A 105 10.67 10.33 -25.57
N ALA A 106 11.76 10.65 -26.28
CA ALA A 106 12.71 11.68 -25.88
C ALA A 106 12.19 13.08 -26.20
N HIS A 107 12.55 14.07 -25.37
CA HIS A 107 12.25 15.46 -25.66
C HIS A 107 13.01 15.95 -26.91
N THR A 108 12.37 16.84 -27.68
CA THR A 108 12.93 17.38 -28.92
C THR A 108 13.11 18.89 -28.79
N ALA A 109 14.34 19.38 -28.97
CA ALA A 109 14.66 20.80 -28.92
C ALA A 109 13.93 21.58 -30.04
N GLY A 110 13.50 22.80 -29.73
CA GLY A 110 12.73 23.68 -30.61
C GLY A 110 11.22 23.40 -30.64
N TYR A 111 10.71 22.48 -29.81
CA TYR A 111 9.29 22.12 -29.72
C TYR A 111 8.78 22.18 -28.28
N GLY A 112 7.51 22.58 -28.13
CA GLY A 112 6.90 22.87 -26.83
C GLY A 112 7.17 24.30 -26.36
N ASP A 113 6.95 24.56 -25.08
CA ASP A 113 7.11 25.87 -24.45
C ASP A 113 8.58 26.20 -24.12
N LYS A 114 9.41 25.18 -23.86
CA LYS A 114 10.85 25.30 -23.61
C LYS A 114 11.60 24.02 -23.98
N ASP A 115 12.89 24.19 -24.26
CA ASP A 115 13.81 23.09 -24.53
C ASP A 115 14.03 22.23 -23.28
N ARG A 116 13.80 20.92 -23.43
CA ARG A 116 14.02 19.91 -22.39
C ARG A 116 14.91 18.80 -22.90
N GLN A 117 15.68 18.21 -21.99
CA GLN A 117 16.56 17.06 -22.27
C GLN A 117 16.10 15.87 -21.43
N GLY A 118 16.00 14.69 -22.02
CA GLY A 118 15.49 13.49 -21.33
C GLY A 118 14.24 12.94 -22.01
N TYR A 119 13.33 12.38 -21.23
CA TYR A 119 12.18 11.63 -21.73
C TYR A 119 10.86 12.11 -21.12
N LEU A 120 9.79 12.01 -21.90
CA LEU A 120 8.42 12.27 -21.45
C LEU A 120 8.06 11.43 -20.22
N PHE A 121 8.42 10.14 -20.23
CA PHE A 121 8.29 9.23 -19.10
C PHE A 121 9.63 8.56 -18.82
N ALA A 122 10.07 7.67 -19.71
CA ALA A 122 11.34 6.99 -19.62
C ALA A 122 11.80 6.47 -21.00
N PRO A 123 13.07 6.07 -21.16
CA PRO A 123 13.53 5.35 -22.34
C PRO A 123 12.75 4.05 -22.58
N ARG A 124 12.64 3.66 -23.85
CA ARG A 124 12.12 2.34 -24.23
C ARG A 124 13.22 1.29 -24.12
N GLY A 125 12.88 0.09 -23.64
CA GLY A 125 13.83 -1.02 -23.53
C GLY A 125 14.86 -0.82 -22.40
N LEU A 126 14.43 -0.28 -21.27
CA LEU A 126 15.27 -0.06 -20.09
C LEU A 126 15.93 -1.34 -19.60
N SER A 127 17.24 -1.26 -19.39
CA SER A 127 17.99 -2.29 -18.67
C SER A 127 17.94 -2.05 -17.16
N LYS A 128 17.98 -3.14 -16.38
CA LYS A 128 18.00 -3.04 -14.91
C LYS A 128 19.22 -2.20 -14.46
N GLY A 129 18.99 -1.18 -13.64
CA GLY A 129 20.04 -0.28 -13.15
C GLY A 129 20.33 0.92 -14.07
N GLU A 130 19.74 0.99 -15.26
CA GLU A 130 19.92 2.12 -16.18
C GLU A 130 19.23 3.39 -15.66
N THR A 131 19.96 4.51 -15.62
CA THR A 131 19.44 5.83 -15.19
C THR A 131 18.99 6.67 -16.38
N PHE A 132 18.00 7.55 -16.18
CA PHE A 132 17.53 8.47 -17.21
C PHE A 132 17.11 9.83 -16.63
N THR A 133 16.87 10.81 -17.50
CA THR A 133 16.36 12.13 -17.10
C THR A 133 14.87 12.23 -17.38
N TYR A 134 14.12 12.62 -16.35
CA TYR A 134 12.66 12.81 -16.36
C TYR A 134 12.29 14.26 -16.05
N TRP A 135 11.16 14.73 -16.57
CA TRP A 135 10.61 16.05 -16.27
C TRP A 135 9.17 15.90 -15.78
N HIS A 136 8.97 15.91 -14.47
CA HIS A 136 7.61 16.00 -13.92
C HIS A 136 7.07 17.41 -14.16
N THR A 137 5.78 17.53 -14.46
CA THR A 137 5.19 18.84 -14.72
C THR A 137 5.28 19.74 -13.52
N ASN A 138 4.84 19.31 -12.33
CA ASN A 138 4.77 20.17 -11.15
C ASN A 138 6.12 20.84 -10.82
N TYR A 139 7.23 20.11 -11.01
CA TYR A 139 8.58 20.59 -10.66
C TYR A 139 9.33 21.22 -11.82
N ASP A 140 8.95 20.91 -13.07
CA ASP A 140 9.49 21.48 -14.31
C ASP A 140 11.01 21.70 -14.37
N GLY A 141 11.73 20.73 -13.79
CA GLY A 141 13.18 20.63 -13.76
C GLY A 141 13.65 19.21 -14.07
N PRO A 142 14.93 19.03 -14.45
CA PRO A 142 15.48 17.74 -14.80
C PRO A 142 15.67 16.87 -13.55
N ALA A 143 14.95 15.75 -13.49
CA ALA A 143 15.09 14.71 -12.48
C ALA A 143 15.98 13.59 -13.00
N ARG A 144 17.15 13.38 -12.41
CA ARG A 144 17.97 12.20 -12.72
C ARG A 144 17.41 11.02 -11.93
N MET A 145 16.75 10.10 -12.62
CA MET A 145 16.09 8.94 -12.06
C MET A 145 17.10 7.82 -11.78
N ILE A 146 17.18 7.39 -10.53
CA ILE A 146 18.07 6.33 -10.04
C ILE A 146 17.24 5.07 -9.81
N PHE A 147 17.71 3.94 -10.35
CA PHE A 147 17.02 2.67 -10.20
C PHE A 147 17.06 2.21 -8.74
N LEU A 148 15.89 1.91 -8.18
CA LEU A 148 15.75 1.35 -6.84
C LEU A 148 15.64 -0.17 -6.90
N LYS A 149 14.53 -0.66 -7.45
CA LYS A 149 14.19 -2.08 -7.45
C LYS A 149 13.24 -2.44 -8.57
N GLU A 150 13.09 -3.75 -8.75
CA GLU A 150 12.07 -4.33 -9.61
C GLU A 150 10.93 -4.85 -8.73
N GLU A 151 9.69 -4.61 -9.15
CA GLU A 151 8.50 -5.11 -8.46
C GLU A 151 7.35 -5.40 -9.42
N SER A 152 6.22 -5.86 -8.87
CA SER A 152 5.02 -6.24 -9.62
C SER A 152 3.82 -5.40 -9.15
N LEU A 153 3.27 -4.58 -10.04
CA LEU A 153 2.04 -3.84 -9.79
C LEU A 153 0.90 -4.48 -10.59
N PHE A 154 -0.11 -5.01 -9.90
CA PHE A 154 -1.25 -5.70 -10.54
C PHE A 154 -0.81 -6.75 -11.59
N GLY A 155 0.27 -7.49 -11.30
CA GLY A 155 0.84 -8.50 -12.20
C GLY A 155 1.63 -7.94 -13.39
N LEU A 156 1.94 -6.65 -13.41
CA LEU A 156 2.86 -6.03 -14.37
C LEU A 156 4.23 -5.82 -13.71
N ARG A 157 5.26 -6.42 -14.29
CA ARG A 157 6.66 -6.13 -13.96
C ARG A 157 6.98 -4.67 -14.27
N VAL A 158 7.43 -3.92 -13.26
CA VAL A 158 7.84 -2.52 -13.34
C VAL A 158 9.20 -2.31 -12.66
N PHE A 159 9.90 -1.26 -13.06
CA PHE A 159 11.08 -0.75 -12.38
C PHE A 159 10.72 0.52 -11.61
N ARG A 160 11.05 0.56 -10.32
CA ARG A 160 10.90 1.74 -9.47
C ARG A 160 12.17 2.55 -9.48
N TYR A 161 12.00 3.86 -9.59
CA TYR A 161 13.06 4.85 -9.63
C TYR A 161 12.78 5.97 -8.64
N GLU A 162 13.83 6.61 -8.15
CA GLU A 162 13.74 7.80 -7.29
C GLU A 162 14.64 8.96 -7.78
N SER A 163 14.35 10.19 -7.35
CA SER A 163 15.22 11.36 -7.53
C SER A 163 14.96 12.43 -6.46
N ASP A 164 16.03 12.96 -5.85
CA ASP A 164 16.00 14.08 -4.89
C ASP A 164 16.28 15.46 -5.54
N TYR A 165 16.35 15.55 -6.87
CA TYR A 165 16.67 16.81 -7.58
C TYR A 165 17.94 17.53 -7.07
N ARG A 166 18.94 16.78 -6.59
CA ARG A 166 20.14 17.36 -5.95
C ARG A 166 20.82 18.40 -6.82
N ASN A 167 21.08 19.58 -6.24
CA ASN A 167 21.67 20.75 -6.89
C ASN A 167 20.81 21.38 -8.00
N VAL A 168 19.51 21.08 -8.06
CA VAL A 168 18.56 21.74 -8.94
C VAL A 168 17.62 22.58 -8.06
N ARG A 169 17.65 23.89 -8.23
CA ARG A 169 16.73 24.79 -7.55
C ARG A 169 15.37 24.74 -8.25
N ILE A 170 14.33 24.29 -7.55
CA ILE A 170 12.96 24.24 -8.07
C ILE A 170 12.17 25.40 -7.49
N ASP A 171 12.08 26.49 -8.26
CA ASP A 171 11.34 27.69 -7.90
C ASP A 171 9.93 27.64 -8.48
N GLN A 172 8.92 27.68 -7.61
CA GLN A 172 7.48 27.66 -7.98
C GLN A 172 6.79 29.00 -7.71
N SER A 173 7.56 30.07 -7.49
CA SER A 173 7.04 31.35 -7.04
C SER A 173 6.03 31.97 -8.00
N ASN A 174 6.21 31.78 -9.31
CA ASN A 174 5.32 32.35 -10.32
C ASN A 174 4.02 31.54 -10.46
N GLU A 175 4.13 30.22 -10.34
CA GLU A 175 3.02 29.28 -10.41
C GLU A 175 2.08 29.38 -9.21
N LEU A 176 2.60 29.79 -8.05
CA LEU A 176 1.88 29.79 -6.78
C LEU A 176 1.57 31.19 -6.25
N GLN A 177 1.91 32.25 -7.01
CA GLN A 177 1.78 33.67 -6.60
C GLN A 177 0.36 34.11 -6.18
N TYR A 178 -0.68 33.36 -6.54
CA TYR A 178 -2.07 33.65 -6.21
C TYR A 178 -2.57 32.93 -4.96
N LEU A 179 -1.77 32.02 -4.40
CA LEU A 179 -2.13 31.31 -3.18
C LEU A 179 -1.92 32.20 -1.94
N PRO A 180 -2.82 32.12 -0.95
CA PRO A 180 -2.63 32.81 0.33
C PRO A 180 -1.29 32.44 0.97
N GLY A 181 -0.55 33.43 1.45
CA GLY A 181 0.76 33.21 2.09
C GLY A 181 1.96 33.21 1.14
N VAL A 182 1.77 33.25 -0.19
CA VAL A 182 2.86 33.42 -1.17
C VAL A 182 2.93 34.90 -1.63
N PRO A 183 3.44 35.85 -0.81
CA PRO A 183 3.39 37.27 -1.12
C PRO A 183 4.38 37.68 -2.22
N GLU A 184 4.18 38.88 -2.80
CA GLU A 184 5.10 39.53 -3.74
C GLU A 184 6.56 39.66 -3.24
N GLN A 185 6.78 39.53 -1.91
CA GLN A 185 8.08 39.74 -1.25
C GLN A 185 8.87 38.45 -0.99
N ARG A 186 8.22 37.27 -0.97
CA ARG A 186 8.87 35.97 -0.74
C ARG A 186 8.66 35.07 -1.95
N GLY A 187 9.60 34.16 -2.18
CA GLY A 187 9.43 33.11 -3.18
C GLY A 187 9.14 31.77 -2.52
N VAL A 188 8.71 30.79 -3.32
CA VAL A 188 8.52 29.40 -2.91
C VAL A 188 9.51 28.54 -3.67
N GLU A 189 10.35 27.83 -2.93
CA GLU A 189 11.27 26.83 -3.46
C GLU A 189 10.91 25.46 -2.88
N VAL A 190 11.04 24.40 -3.66
CA VAL A 190 10.70 23.04 -3.25
C VAL A 190 11.91 22.11 -3.31
N ASP A 191 12.02 21.24 -2.32
CA ASP A 191 12.90 20.07 -2.32
C ASP A 191 12.08 18.81 -2.60
N PRO A 192 11.93 18.42 -3.87
CA PRO A 192 11.15 17.25 -4.22
C PRO A 192 11.94 15.94 -4.10
N HIS A 193 11.35 14.95 -3.45
CA HIS A 193 11.73 13.55 -3.59
C HIS A 193 10.65 12.83 -4.42
N VAL A 194 10.98 12.51 -5.67
CA VAL A 194 10.05 11.92 -6.64
C VAL A 194 10.37 10.46 -6.85
N GLU A 195 9.34 9.63 -6.88
CA GLU A 195 9.39 8.25 -7.29
C GLU A 195 8.48 7.95 -8.48
N VAL A 196 8.95 7.11 -9.39
CA VAL A 196 8.18 6.65 -10.55
C VAL A 196 8.33 5.16 -10.78
N TRP A 197 7.25 4.54 -11.25
CA TRP A 197 7.22 3.14 -11.65
C TRP A 197 7.03 3.06 -13.16
N VAL A 198 7.98 2.42 -13.82
CA VAL A 198 8.04 2.39 -15.28
C VAL A 198 7.97 0.96 -15.78
N GLU A 199 7.16 0.71 -16.81
CA GLU A 199 7.19 -0.55 -17.54
C GLU A 199 8.42 -0.59 -18.45
N PRO A 200 9.37 -1.52 -18.25
CA PRO A 200 10.72 -1.39 -18.83
C PRO A 200 10.78 -1.57 -20.36
N ILE A 201 9.84 -2.29 -20.98
CA ILE A 201 9.86 -2.49 -22.44
C ILE A 201 9.42 -1.21 -23.16
N THR A 202 8.36 -0.58 -22.67
CA THR A 202 7.71 0.55 -23.33
C THR A 202 8.14 1.91 -22.79
N GLY A 203 8.81 1.96 -21.63
CA GLY A 203 9.13 3.21 -20.93
C GLY A 203 7.89 3.92 -20.37
N TYR A 204 6.76 3.22 -20.26
CA TYR A 204 5.47 3.80 -19.88
C TYR A 204 5.38 4.04 -18.37
N LEU A 205 4.93 5.23 -17.96
CA LEU A 205 4.73 5.60 -16.56
C LEU A 205 3.46 4.96 -15.99
N VAL A 206 3.62 4.12 -14.97
CA VAL A 206 2.56 3.34 -14.34
C VAL A 206 2.09 3.95 -13.03
N LYS A 207 3.02 4.40 -12.19
CA LYS A 207 2.74 5.05 -10.92
C LYS A 207 3.72 6.21 -10.75
N PHE A 208 3.26 7.25 -10.08
CA PHE A 208 4.07 8.35 -9.58
C PHE A 208 3.72 8.57 -8.11
N ALA A 209 4.73 8.89 -7.32
CA ALA A 209 4.58 9.37 -5.96
C ALA A 209 5.65 10.42 -5.69
N ASP A 210 5.39 11.33 -4.76
CA ASP A 210 6.41 12.19 -4.21
C ASP A 210 6.20 12.46 -2.72
N HIS A 211 7.27 12.88 -2.07
CA HIS A 211 7.25 13.45 -0.74
C HIS A 211 8.19 14.65 -0.76
N SER A 212 7.64 15.84 -0.59
CA SER A 212 8.34 17.08 -0.88
C SER A 212 8.13 18.09 0.23
N THR A 213 9.14 18.92 0.48
CA THR A 213 9.01 20.05 1.39
C THR A 213 9.26 21.34 0.63
N ALA A 214 8.28 22.24 0.69
CA ALA A 214 8.38 23.58 0.16
C ALA A 214 8.79 24.55 1.27
N TYR A 215 9.61 25.53 0.90
CA TYR A 215 10.14 26.56 1.77
C TYR A 215 9.86 27.93 1.18
N TYR A 216 9.54 28.88 2.05
CA TYR A 216 9.68 30.27 1.70
C TYR A 216 11.16 30.64 1.59
N TYR A 217 11.50 31.45 0.59
CA TYR A 217 12.80 32.07 0.46
C TYR A 217 12.69 33.58 0.27
N ASP A 218 13.69 34.33 0.71
CA ASP A 218 13.77 35.78 0.50
C ASP A 218 14.20 36.08 -0.94
N ARG A 219 13.40 36.86 -1.69
CA ARG A 219 13.69 37.12 -3.11
C ARG A 219 14.94 37.98 -3.33
N ALA A 220 15.38 38.76 -2.34
CA ALA A 220 16.54 39.64 -2.45
C ALA A 220 17.85 38.92 -2.10
N SER A 221 17.87 38.12 -1.02
CA SER A 221 19.06 37.37 -0.61
C SER A 221 19.16 35.98 -1.22
N GLY A 222 18.02 35.37 -1.57
CA GLY A 222 17.92 33.99 -2.03
C GLY A 222 17.94 32.95 -0.90
N ASP A 223 17.99 33.39 0.36
CA ASP A 223 18.07 32.49 1.51
C ASP A 223 16.71 31.92 1.90
N ARG A 224 16.68 30.68 2.37
CA ARG A 224 15.48 30.06 2.94
C ARG A 224 15.11 30.71 4.27
N VAL A 225 13.82 30.90 4.47
CA VAL A 225 13.25 31.58 5.63
C VAL A 225 12.59 30.58 6.57
N SER A 226 11.55 29.90 6.09
CA SER A 226 10.72 28.99 6.87
C SER A 226 10.13 27.91 5.96
N PRO A 227 9.79 26.72 6.48
CA PRO A 227 8.94 25.78 5.77
C PRO A 227 7.61 26.45 5.40
N TRP A 228 7.05 26.08 4.26
CA TRP A 228 5.74 26.53 3.83
C TRP A 228 4.73 25.39 3.84
N ASN A 229 5.09 24.27 3.21
CA ASN A 229 4.22 23.10 3.09
C ASN A 229 5.09 21.84 3.05
N SER A 230 4.68 20.80 3.78
CA SER A 230 5.21 19.45 3.61
C SER A 230 4.11 18.61 2.99
N PHE A 231 4.34 18.10 1.78
CA PHE A 231 3.28 17.43 1.03
C PHE A 231 3.73 16.13 0.40
N SER A 232 2.76 15.25 0.16
CA SER A 232 2.97 14.02 -0.60
C SER A 232 1.86 13.84 -1.62
N ASN A 233 2.24 13.52 -2.85
CA ASN A 233 1.32 13.19 -3.91
C ASN A 233 1.49 11.72 -4.27
N SER A 234 0.40 11.03 -4.60
CA SER A 234 0.50 9.75 -5.28
C SER A 234 -0.71 9.42 -6.11
N TYR A 235 -0.46 8.67 -7.18
CA TYR A 235 -1.52 8.14 -8.01
C TYR A 235 -2.48 7.30 -7.18
N THR A 236 -3.77 7.54 -7.37
CA THR A 236 -4.84 6.67 -6.86
C THR A 236 -4.65 5.25 -7.36
N ASP A 237 -5.10 4.25 -6.60
CA ASP A 237 -5.03 2.85 -7.05
C ASP A 237 -5.81 2.63 -8.34
N ALA A 238 -6.95 3.30 -8.52
CA ALA A 238 -7.71 3.30 -9.77
C ALA A 238 -6.86 3.80 -10.95
N SER A 239 -6.08 4.85 -10.73
CA SER A 239 -5.15 5.35 -11.76
C SER A 239 -4.00 4.39 -12.01
N VAL A 240 -3.41 3.80 -10.96
CA VAL A 240 -2.36 2.78 -11.14
C VAL A 240 -2.89 1.58 -11.91
N GLU A 241 -4.07 1.06 -11.59
CA GLU A 241 -4.68 -0.07 -12.30
C GLU A 241 -4.98 0.27 -13.76
N LYS A 242 -5.52 1.47 -14.02
CA LYS A 242 -5.73 2.00 -15.37
C LYS A 242 -4.42 2.08 -16.14
N GLN A 243 -3.35 2.61 -15.54
CA GLN A 243 -2.05 2.70 -16.19
C GLN A 243 -1.38 1.35 -16.38
N VAL A 244 -1.51 0.40 -15.43
CA VAL A 244 -1.08 -0.98 -15.61
C VAL A 244 -1.79 -1.61 -16.82
N THR A 245 -3.09 -1.42 -16.94
CA THR A 245 -3.87 -1.92 -18.08
C THR A 245 -3.38 -1.34 -19.40
N ASN A 246 -3.12 -0.04 -19.45
CA ASN A 246 -2.59 0.63 -20.64
C ASN A 246 -1.16 0.18 -20.98
N ALA A 247 -0.29 0.05 -19.98
CA ALA A 247 1.06 -0.44 -20.13
C ALA A 247 1.08 -1.89 -20.64
N LYS A 248 0.22 -2.79 -20.12
CA LYS A 248 0.07 -4.16 -20.61
C LYS A 248 -0.32 -4.19 -22.10
N LYS A 249 -1.30 -3.37 -22.51
CA LYS A 249 -1.72 -3.27 -23.93
C LYS A 249 -0.57 -2.83 -24.83
N ARG A 250 0.14 -1.77 -24.43
CA ARG A 250 1.29 -1.24 -25.17
C ARG A 250 2.44 -2.24 -25.26
N LYS A 251 2.76 -2.90 -24.14
CA LYS A 251 3.77 -3.95 -24.07
C LYS A 251 3.43 -5.11 -24.99
N ALA A 252 2.17 -5.56 -24.98
CA ALA A 252 1.71 -6.63 -25.86
C ALA A 252 1.85 -6.24 -27.35
N LEU A 253 1.51 -4.99 -27.71
CA LEU A 253 1.71 -4.47 -29.06
C LEU A 253 3.20 -4.46 -29.46
N VAL A 254 4.08 -3.97 -28.58
CA VAL A 254 5.53 -3.95 -28.83
C VAL A 254 6.08 -5.36 -29.03
N ILE A 255 5.73 -6.31 -28.15
CA ILE A 255 6.15 -7.72 -28.28
C ILE A 255 5.61 -8.34 -29.57
N LEU A 256 4.33 -8.09 -29.90
CA LEU A 256 3.71 -8.59 -31.13
C LEU A 256 4.48 -8.11 -32.37
N VAL A 257 4.77 -6.81 -32.42
CA VAL A 257 5.34 -6.16 -33.61
C VAL A 257 6.84 -6.42 -33.74
N HIS A 258 7.61 -6.35 -32.65
CA HIS A 258 9.07 -6.47 -32.70
C HIS A 258 9.57 -7.91 -32.53
N THR A 259 8.77 -8.80 -31.94
CA THR A 259 9.21 -10.18 -31.68
C THR A 259 8.35 -11.20 -32.43
N VAL A 260 7.03 -11.20 -32.20
CA VAL A 260 6.16 -12.27 -32.70
C VAL A 260 6.01 -12.22 -34.22
N ALA A 261 5.81 -11.04 -34.82
CA ALA A 261 5.65 -10.90 -36.26
C ALA A 261 6.91 -11.31 -37.04
N PRO A 262 8.12 -10.78 -36.74
CA PRO A 262 9.38 -11.25 -37.34
C PRO A 262 9.61 -12.75 -37.20
N LEU A 263 9.37 -13.30 -36.00
CA LEU A 263 9.55 -14.73 -35.75
C LEU A 263 8.56 -15.58 -36.56
N SER A 264 7.30 -15.15 -36.65
CA SER A 264 6.27 -15.82 -37.45
C SER A 264 6.63 -15.81 -38.94
N MET A 265 7.12 -14.67 -39.46
CA MET A 265 7.61 -14.57 -40.83
C MET A 265 8.81 -15.48 -41.07
N ALA A 266 9.75 -15.56 -40.12
CA ALA A 266 10.91 -16.46 -40.23
C ALA A 266 10.47 -17.93 -40.25
N ILE A 267 9.57 -18.33 -39.35
CA ILE A 267 9.01 -19.70 -39.31
C ILE A 267 8.33 -20.04 -40.63
N LEU A 268 7.46 -19.16 -41.15
CA LEU A 268 6.82 -19.35 -42.45
C LEU A 268 7.84 -19.47 -43.58
N GLY A 269 8.88 -18.63 -43.56
CA GLY A 269 10.01 -18.72 -44.50
C GLY A 269 10.68 -20.08 -44.47
N PHE A 270 11.00 -20.61 -43.29
CA PHE A 270 11.59 -21.95 -43.12
C PHE A 270 10.64 -23.07 -43.57
N VAL A 271 9.35 -22.98 -43.26
CA VAL A 271 8.35 -23.96 -43.71
C VAL A 271 8.31 -24.01 -45.24
N PHE A 272 8.23 -22.87 -45.91
CA PHE A 272 8.23 -22.81 -47.38
C PHE A 272 9.55 -23.27 -47.99
N LEU A 273 10.68 -23.01 -47.32
CA LEU A 273 11.99 -23.48 -47.73
C LEU A 273 12.05 -25.02 -47.69
N LEU A 274 11.61 -25.63 -46.57
CA LEU A 274 11.56 -27.08 -46.41
C LEU A 274 10.63 -27.76 -47.41
N ILE A 275 9.46 -27.18 -47.67
CA ILE A 275 8.54 -27.66 -48.72
C ILE A 275 9.21 -27.56 -50.10
N GLY A 276 9.88 -26.45 -50.38
CA GLY A 276 10.64 -26.25 -51.61
C GLY A 276 11.72 -27.32 -51.82
N ILE A 277 12.52 -27.59 -50.79
CA ILE A 277 13.58 -28.61 -50.79
C ILE A 277 13.01 -30.02 -50.92
N TYR A 278 11.91 -30.33 -50.24
CA TYR A 278 11.24 -31.63 -50.35
C TYR A 278 10.80 -31.92 -51.80
N PHE A 279 10.22 -30.94 -52.49
CA PHE A 279 9.85 -31.09 -53.89
C PHE A 279 11.05 -31.12 -54.84
N LEU A 280 12.18 -30.49 -54.49
CA LEU A 280 13.44 -30.65 -55.22
C LEU A 280 13.96 -32.08 -55.12
N TYR A 281 14.00 -32.65 -53.91
CA TYR A 281 14.46 -34.01 -53.67
C TYR A 281 13.60 -35.05 -54.39
N LYS A 282 12.27 -34.86 -54.41
CA LYS A 282 11.33 -35.76 -55.10
C LYS A 282 11.42 -35.69 -56.63
N GLN A 283 12.03 -34.65 -57.20
CA GLN A 283 12.21 -34.49 -58.66
C GLN A 283 13.59 -34.92 -59.17
N SER A 284 14.51 -35.36 -58.30
CA SER A 284 15.77 -35.97 -58.76
C SER A 284 15.50 -37.32 -59.42
N PRO A 285 15.89 -37.55 -60.69
CA PRO A 285 15.77 -38.86 -61.31
C PRO A 285 16.74 -39.83 -60.66
N GLU A 286 16.26 -41.03 -60.28
CA GLU A 286 17.12 -42.19 -60.03
C GLU A 286 18.04 -42.38 -61.24
N SER A 287 19.35 -42.34 -61.00
CA SER A 287 20.36 -42.64 -61.99
C SER A 287 20.19 -44.06 -62.51
N ALA A 288 20.22 -44.18 -63.83
CA ALA A 288 20.22 -45.41 -64.60
C ALA A 288 21.25 -46.45 -64.10
N ASP A 289 20.88 -47.73 -64.16
CA ASP A 289 21.86 -48.75 -64.52
C ASP A 289 21.23 -49.84 -65.39
N ALA A 290 22.00 -50.30 -66.37
CA ALA A 290 21.58 -51.07 -67.53
C ALA A 290 21.62 -52.59 -67.30
N SER A 291 20.60 -53.28 -67.82
CA SER A 291 20.57 -54.64 -68.42
C SER A 291 21.23 -55.84 -67.69
N VAL A 292 20.43 -56.87 -67.35
CA VAL A 292 20.36 -58.23 -67.94
C VAL A 292 19.44 -59.13 -67.07
N ALA A 293 18.63 -59.99 -67.71
CA ALA A 293 17.54 -60.82 -67.13
C ALA A 293 18.00 -62.28 -66.78
N PRO A 294 17.10 -63.24 -66.43
CA PRO A 294 16.36 -63.40 -65.17
C PRO A 294 16.48 -64.81 -64.54
N SER A 295 16.20 -64.99 -63.24
CA SER A 295 15.60 -66.24 -62.72
C SER A 295 15.11 -66.17 -61.26
N HIS A 296 13.81 -66.45 -61.10
CA HIS A 296 13.16 -67.23 -60.02
C HIS A 296 12.91 -66.67 -58.59
N VAL A 297 11.60 -66.65 -58.28
CA VAL A 297 10.87 -67.08 -57.05
C VAL A 297 10.34 -66.01 -56.08
N GLU A 298 9.00 -65.95 -56.06
CA GLU A 298 8.01 -65.64 -55.01
C GLU A 298 8.42 -64.84 -53.74
N SER A 299 7.70 -63.75 -53.46
CA SER A 299 6.51 -63.76 -52.58
C SER A 299 6.17 -62.38 -51.98
N SER A 300 4.89 -62.02 -52.14
CA SER A 300 4.01 -61.29 -51.19
C SER A 300 4.24 -59.81 -50.79
N GLN A 301 3.08 -59.15 -50.71
CA GLN A 301 2.69 -58.00 -49.89
C GLN A 301 2.74 -56.58 -50.49
N SER A 302 1.57 -56.19 -51.00
CA SER A 302 0.70 -55.15 -50.41
C SER A 302 1.29 -53.76 -50.21
N GLY A 303 0.85 -52.83 -51.07
CA GLY A 303 1.10 -51.41 -50.94
C GLY A 303 0.61 -50.79 -49.63
N ARG A 304 1.33 -49.76 -49.19
CA ARG A 304 0.81 -48.70 -48.33
C ARG A 304 1.55 -47.41 -48.64
N THR A 305 0.85 -46.49 -49.29
CA THR A 305 1.30 -45.11 -49.54
C THR A 305 1.37 -44.34 -48.22
N ARG A 306 2.55 -43.81 -47.91
CA ARG A 306 2.87 -43.06 -46.69
C ARG A 306 2.26 -41.63 -46.76
N HIS A 307 1.01 -41.47 -46.34
CA HIS A 307 0.34 -40.17 -46.12
C HIS A 307 0.44 -39.69 -44.65
N GLY A 308 1.61 -39.86 -44.01
CA GLY A 308 1.72 -39.73 -42.54
C GLY A 308 1.98 -38.34 -41.96
N ASN A 309 2.59 -37.39 -42.69
CA ASN A 309 3.23 -36.24 -42.02
C ASN A 309 2.56 -34.87 -42.22
N VAL A 310 1.57 -34.74 -43.11
CA VAL A 310 0.83 -33.47 -43.29
C VAL A 310 -0.20 -33.25 -42.17
N PHE A 311 -0.84 -34.33 -41.72
CA PHE A 311 -1.81 -34.28 -40.62
C PHE A 311 -1.16 -33.90 -39.28
N GLY A 312 0.09 -34.31 -39.02
CA GLY A 312 0.79 -33.99 -37.78
C GLY A 312 1.10 -32.49 -37.63
N VAL A 313 1.46 -31.81 -38.72
CA VAL A 313 1.77 -30.37 -38.70
C VAL A 313 0.50 -29.53 -38.51
N VAL A 314 -0.60 -29.91 -39.17
CA VAL A 314 -1.90 -29.22 -39.01
C VAL A 314 -2.45 -29.43 -37.59
N ALA A 315 -2.32 -30.63 -37.02
CA ALA A 315 -2.72 -30.89 -35.64
C ALA A 315 -1.92 -30.05 -34.63
N LEU A 316 -0.61 -29.90 -34.84
CA LEU A 316 0.24 -29.10 -33.95
C LEU A 316 -0.11 -27.60 -33.98
N LEU A 317 -0.47 -27.06 -35.15
CA LEU A 317 -0.92 -25.67 -35.31
C LEU A 317 -2.28 -25.41 -34.64
N ILE A 318 -3.20 -26.37 -34.71
CA ILE A 318 -4.50 -26.29 -34.02
C ILE A 318 -4.29 -26.32 -32.50
N ILE A 319 -3.43 -27.20 -32.00
CA ILE A 319 -3.10 -27.28 -30.57
C ILE A 319 -2.45 -25.98 -30.09
N LEU A 320 -1.49 -25.42 -30.85
CA LEU A 320 -0.84 -24.17 -30.49
C LEU A 320 -1.82 -22.99 -30.49
N GLY A 321 -2.71 -22.91 -31.48
CA GLY A 321 -3.79 -21.90 -31.52
C GLY A 321 -4.78 -22.05 -30.36
N PHE A 322 -5.10 -23.27 -29.95
CA PHE A 322 -5.98 -23.55 -28.82
C PHE A 322 -5.33 -23.24 -27.47
N VAL A 323 -4.03 -23.50 -27.32
CA VAL A 323 -3.24 -23.12 -26.14
C VAL A 323 -3.14 -21.60 -26.03
N VAL A 324 -2.91 -20.88 -27.14
CA VAL A 324 -2.93 -19.41 -27.15
C VAL A 324 -4.32 -18.87 -26.81
N PHE A 325 -5.40 -19.47 -27.33
CA PHE A 325 -6.78 -19.11 -26.99
C PHE A 325 -7.10 -19.32 -25.50
N ILE A 326 -6.66 -20.44 -24.92
CA ILE A 326 -6.80 -20.72 -23.49
C ILE A 326 -5.97 -19.73 -22.66
N LEU A 327 -4.73 -19.43 -23.05
CA LEU A 327 -3.89 -18.46 -22.34
C LEU A 327 -4.49 -17.04 -22.40
N VAL A 328 -5.08 -16.65 -23.52
CA VAL A 328 -5.83 -15.38 -23.66
C VAL A 328 -7.08 -15.36 -22.79
N ARG A 329 -7.79 -16.49 -22.65
CA ARG A 329 -8.96 -16.62 -21.75
C ARG A 329 -8.57 -16.61 -20.27
N ILE A 330 -7.47 -17.25 -19.90
CA ILE A 330 -6.92 -17.26 -18.53
C ILE A 330 -6.41 -15.86 -18.16
N TYR A 331 -5.82 -15.11 -19.08
CA TYR A 331 -5.45 -13.71 -18.87
C TYR A 331 -6.63 -12.72 -18.92
N SER A 332 -7.79 -13.16 -19.41
CA SER A 332 -9.01 -12.34 -19.52
C SER A 332 -10.04 -12.67 -18.43
N TYR A 333 -9.60 -13.13 -17.25
CA TYR A 333 -10.48 -13.20 -16.09
C TYR A 333 -10.81 -11.78 -15.61
N LYS A 334 -11.73 -11.13 -16.32
CA LYS A 334 -12.42 -9.94 -15.84
C LYS A 334 -13.20 -10.33 -14.60
N ARG A 335 -12.98 -9.63 -13.49
CA ARG A 335 -14.01 -9.50 -12.45
C ARG A 335 -15.32 -9.11 -13.17
N PRO A 336 -16.44 -9.80 -12.91
CA PRO A 336 -17.75 -9.27 -13.28
C PRO A 336 -17.88 -7.87 -12.65
N ASN A 337 -18.43 -6.91 -13.38
CA ASN A 337 -18.68 -5.55 -12.90
C ASN A 337 -19.28 -5.55 -11.47
N GLY A 338 -18.60 -4.90 -10.53
CA GLY A 338 -19.02 -4.66 -9.15
C GLY A 338 -17.88 -4.00 -8.37
N THR A 339 -18.09 -2.76 -7.96
CA THR A 339 -17.15 -1.79 -7.34
C THR A 339 -17.09 -1.93 -5.81
N ASP A 340 -17.49 -3.07 -5.27
CA ASP A 340 -17.79 -3.17 -3.85
C ASP A 340 -16.52 -3.47 -3.05
N VAL A 341 -16.17 -2.56 -2.14
CA VAL A 341 -15.06 -2.71 -1.21
C VAL A 341 -15.35 -3.84 -0.23
N VAL A 342 -14.35 -4.65 0.11
CA VAL A 342 -14.47 -5.68 1.16
C VAL A 342 -13.49 -5.36 2.28
N VAL A 343 -14.02 -5.21 3.51
CA VAL A 343 -13.20 -5.02 4.71
C VAL A 343 -13.31 -6.24 5.61
N GLY A 344 -12.17 -6.88 5.90
CA GLY A 344 -12.09 -7.93 6.91
C GLY A 344 -11.91 -7.33 8.30
N ILE A 345 -12.82 -7.63 9.23
CA ILE A 345 -12.75 -7.16 10.62
C ILE A 345 -12.40 -8.36 11.51
N SER A 346 -11.20 -8.35 12.10
CA SER A 346 -10.74 -9.39 13.04
C SER A 346 -10.64 -8.83 14.44
N PHE A 347 -11.28 -9.49 15.41
CA PHE A 347 -11.26 -9.11 16.82
C PHE A 347 -11.03 -10.34 17.72
N TRP A 348 -10.45 -10.10 18.89
CA TRP A 348 -9.92 -11.17 19.74
C TRP A 348 -11.03 -11.95 20.46
N ASP A 349 -11.99 -11.25 21.06
CA ASP A 349 -13.13 -11.84 21.77
C ASP A 349 -14.31 -10.85 21.79
N GLU A 350 -15.53 -11.33 22.08
CA GLU A 350 -16.71 -10.47 22.22
C GLU A 350 -16.64 -9.62 23.50
N ASN A 351 -16.33 -8.34 23.32
CA ASN A 351 -16.35 -7.36 24.41
C ASN A 351 -16.84 -5.99 23.93
N LYS A 352 -17.38 -5.22 24.88
CA LYS A 352 -17.99 -3.91 24.62
C LYS A 352 -17.02 -2.90 23.99
N ASN A 353 -15.72 -2.95 24.32
CA ASN A 353 -14.74 -2.01 23.77
C ASN A 353 -14.52 -2.29 22.27
N ASP A 354 -14.35 -3.57 21.90
CA ASP A 354 -14.19 -3.97 20.50
C ASP A 354 -15.45 -3.66 19.69
N GLU A 355 -16.64 -3.91 20.25
CA GLU A 355 -17.92 -3.55 19.62
C GLU A 355 -18.03 -2.03 19.35
N GLU A 356 -17.70 -1.18 20.33
CA GLU A 356 -17.73 0.27 20.17
C GLU A 356 -16.66 0.76 19.17
N SER A 357 -15.48 0.15 19.16
CA SER A 357 -14.43 0.45 18.18
C SER A 357 -14.85 0.07 16.76
N ILE A 358 -15.44 -1.12 16.58
CA ILE A 358 -16.03 -1.55 15.31
C ILE A 358 -17.14 -0.59 14.87
N ARG A 359 -18.02 -0.18 15.79
CA ARG A 359 -19.10 0.77 15.51
C ARG A 359 -18.54 2.11 15.04
N GLY A 360 -17.54 2.66 15.73
CA GLY A 360 -16.87 3.91 15.34
C GLY A 360 -16.24 3.81 13.95
N PHE A 361 -15.57 2.69 13.67
CA PHE A 361 -14.96 2.41 12.37
C PHE A 361 -16.00 2.39 11.23
N MET A 362 -17.10 1.65 11.41
CA MET A 362 -18.17 1.53 10.42
C MET A 362 -18.95 2.83 10.24
N ASP A 363 -19.26 3.55 11.33
CA ASP A 363 -19.93 4.85 11.29
C ASP A 363 -19.10 5.88 10.52
N THR A 364 -17.78 5.88 10.68
CA THR A 364 -16.87 6.73 9.91
C THR A 364 -16.86 6.39 8.43
N LEU A 365 -16.76 5.11 8.07
CA LEU A 365 -16.80 4.69 6.67
C LEU A 365 -18.16 5.02 6.01
N THR A 366 -19.24 4.89 6.77
CA THR A 366 -20.58 5.31 6.35
C THR A 366 -20.62 6.81 6.05
N ARG A 367 -20.09 7.64 6.97
CA ARG A 367 -19.96 9.10 6.76
C ARG A 367 -19.04 9.45 5.59
N ALA A 368 -18.04 8.61 5.32
CA ALA A 368 -17.13 8.75 4.19
C ALA A 368 -17.74 8.37 2.83
N GLY A 369 -18.99 7.88 2.81
CA GLY A 369 -19.76 7.56 1.61
C GLY A 369 -19.90 6.06 1.32
N TYR A 370 -19.33 5.18 2.16
CA TYR A 370 -19.37 3.73 1.97
C TYR A 370 -20.61 3.13 2.67
N LYS A 371 -21.56 2.63 1.88
CA LYS A 371 -22.81 2.04 2.40
C LYS A 371 -22.71 0.52 2.46
N ASP A 372 -22.90 -0.02 3.67
CA ASP A 372 -22.89 -1.47 3.90
C ASP A 372 -23.93 -2.20 3.03
N GLY A 373 -23.50 -3.29 2.39
CA GLY A 373 -24.30 -4.09 1.48
C GLY A 373 -24.52 -3.49 0.09
N ASP A 374 -23.96 -2.31 -0.19
CA ASP A 374 -24.02 -1.63 -1.49
C ASP A 374 -22.61 -1.38 -2.02
N THR A 375 -21.87 -0.43 -1.44
CA THR A 375 -20.52 -0.05 -1.89
C THR A 375 -19.40 -0.63 -1.03
N ILE A 376 -19.73 -1.18 0.14
CA ILE A 376 -18.80 -1.85 1.06
C ILE A 376 -19.46 -3.08 1.67
N HIS A 377 -18.68 -4.13 1.91
CA HIS A 377 -19.08 -5.34 2.62
C HIS A 377 -18.10 -5.64 3.74
N TYR A 378 -18.61 -5.91 4.94
CA TYR A 378 -17.79 -6.25 6.09
C TYR A 378 -17.78 -7.76 6.34
N VAL A 379 -16.60 -8.35 6.49
CA VAL A 379 -16.42 -9.75 6.85
C VAL A 379 -15.89 -9.84 8.27
N PHE A 380 -16.76 -10.17 9.22
CA PHE A 380 -16.42 -10.29 10.63
C PHE A 380 -15.82 -11.66 10.96
N ARG A 381 -14.80 -11.67 11.81
CA ARG A 381 -14.19 -12.87 12.38
C ARG A 381 -13.81 -12.63 13.85
N ASN A 382 -14.37 -13.46 14.73
CA ASN A 382 -14.05 -13.51 16.15
C ASN A 382 -13.03 -14.64 16.38
N ALA A 383 -11.90 -14.35 17.03
CA ALA A 383 -10.91 -15.35 17.39
C ALA A 383 -11.26 -16.14 18.67
N MET A 384 -12.28 -15.73 19.43
CA MET A 384 -12.75 -16.39 20.66
C MET A 384 -11.62 -16.62 21.68
N GLY A 385 -10.67 -15.69 21.74
CA GLY A 385 -9.47 -15.78 22.59
C GLY A 385 -8.43 -16.81 22.15
N ASP A 386 -8.54 -17.40 20.96
CA ASP A 386 -7.64 -18.44 20.45
C ASP A 386 -6.71 -17.90 19.33
N PRO A 387 -5.37 -17.89 19.53
CA PRO A 387 -4.41 -17.52 18.49
C PRO A 387 -4.57 -18.29 17.17
N ALA A 388 -4.93 -19.57 17.21
CA ALA A 388 -5.09 -20.40 16.02
C ALA A 388 -6.36 -20.07 15.23
N GLU A 389 -7.40 -19.56 15.89
CA GLU A 389 -8.59 -19.00 15.22
C GLU A 389 -8.28 -17.61 14.65
N GLN A 390 -7.47 -16.79 15.34
CA GLN A 390 -7.00 -15.51 14.81
C GLN A 390 -6.19 -15.71 13.52
N GLU A 391 -5.23 -16.64 13.50
CA GLU A 391 -4.46 -16.98 12.30
C GLU A 391 -5.37 -17.40 11.14
N ARG A 392 -6.33 -18.29 11.41
CA ARG A 392 -7.33 -18.72 10.41
C ARG A 392 -8.19 -17.57 9.89
N SER A 393 -8.53 -16.63 10.75
CA SER A 393 -9.32 -15.45 10.40
C SER A 393 -8.57 -14.53 9.44
N ILE A 394 -7.30 -14.24 9.74
CA ILE A 394 -6.45 -13.44 8.85
C ILE A 394 -6.18 -14.17 7.53
N GLN A 395 -5.88 -15.47 7.57
CA GLN A 395 -5.68 -16.27 6.35
C GLN A 395 -6.93 -16.26 5.45
N ALA A 396 -8.12 -16.35 6.04
CA ALA A 396 -9.37 -16.27 5.29
C ALA A 396 -9.54 -14.90 4.60
N PHE A 397 -9.09 -13.80 5.21
CA PHE A 397 -9.11 -12.47 4.57
C PHE A 397 -8.13 -12.38 3.40
N ILE A 398 -6.94 -12.96 3.55
CA ILE A 398 -5.94 -13.05 2.48
C ILE A 398 -6.49 -13.84 1.29
N ASP A 399 -7.09 -15.00 1.55
CA ASP A 399 -7.66 -15.87 0.52
C ASP A 399 -8.83 -15.22 -0.20
N GLN A 400 -9.65 -14.45 0.52
CA GLN A 400 -10.76 -13.67 -0.02
C GLN A 400 -10.32 -12.40 -0.75
N ARG A 401 -9.04 -11.99 -0.59
CA ARG A 401 -8.48 -10.75 -1.15
C ARG A 401 -9.31 -9.53 -0.76
N VAL A 402 -9.54 -9.39 0.54
CA VAL A 402 -10.14 -8.16 1.09
C VAL A 402 -9.28 -6.95 0.76
N ASP A 403 -9.89 -5.78 0.67
CA ASP A 403 -9.22 -4.53 0.33
C ASP A 403 -8.53 -3.93 1.56
N ILE A 404 -9.09 -4.11 2.76
CA ILE A 404 -8.50 -3.71 4.05
C ILE A 404 -8.75 -4.79 5.09
N ILE A 405 -7.77 -5.01 5.97
CA ILE A 405 -7.96 -5.70 7.25
C ILE A 405 -8.03 -4.66 8.35
N TYR A 406 -9.16 -4.58 9.04
CA TYR A 406 -9.27 -3.88 10.31
C TYR A 406 -8.98 -4.89 11.44
N SER A 407 -7.83 -4.71 12.08
CA SER A 407 -7.34 -5.58 13.15
C SER A 407 -7.46 -4.90 14.50
N LEU A 408 -8.15 -5.53 15.44
CA LEU A 408 -8.24 -5.05 16.82
C LEU A 408 -7.22 -5.77 17.70
N THR A 409 -6.71 -5.06 18.71
CA THR A 409 -5.76 -5.54 19.74
C THR A 409 -4.34 -5.81 19.22
N THR A 410 -3.39 -5.84 20.16
CA THR A 410 -1.98 -6.18 19.91
C THR A 410 -1.81 -7.57 19.28
N GLN A 411 -2.50 -8.59 19.80
CA GLN A 411 -2.39 -9.97 19.33
C GLN A 411 -2.88 -10.13 17.90
N GLY A 412 -4.05 -9.56 17.60
CA GLY A 412 -4.60 -9.59 16.25
C GLY A 412 -3.67 -8.91 15.24
N THR A 413 -3.08 -7.79 15.63
CA THR A 413 -2.22 -6.99 14.77
C THR A 413 -0.87 -7.67 14.52
N LEU A 414 -0.27 -8.31 15.53
CA LEU A 414 0.92 -9.14 15.38
C LEU A 414 0.68 -10.29 14.39
N MET A 415 -0.48 -10.94 14.47
CA MET A 415 -0.84 -12.02 13.55
C MET A 415 -1.01 -11.50 12.11
N ALA A 416 -1.71 -10.38 11.93
CA ALA A 416 -1.86 -9.74 10.62
C ALA A 416 -0.50 -9.35 10.02
N HIS A 417 0.38 -8.74 10.83
CA HIS A 417 1.72 -8.33 10.42
C HIS A 417 2.58 -9.52 9.94
N GLY A 418 2.47 -10.68 10.61
CA GLY A 418 3.23 -11.87 10.23
C GLY A 418 2.73 -12.58 8.97
N LEU A 419 1.45 -12.39 8.59
CA LEU A 419 0.80 -13.15 7.51
C LEU A 419 0.62 -12.36 6.22
N THR A 420 0.62 -11.02 6.24
CA THR A 420 0.49 -10.21 5.04
C THR A 420 1.30 -8.92 5.08
N ASP A 421 1.99 -8.65 3.97
CA ASP A 421 2.76 -7.44 3.71
C ASP A 421 2.16 -6.57 2.57
N ASN A 422 1.07 -7.02 1.95
CA ASN A 422 0.47 -6.38 0.77
C ASN A 422 -0.95 -5.86 0.98
N ILE A 423 -1.73 -6.46 1.89
CA ILE A 423 -3.08 -5.97 2.20
C ILE A 423 -2.93 -4.88 3.27
N PRO A 424 -3.49 -3.67 3.07
CA PRO A 424 -3.52 -2.65 4.12
C PRO A 424 -4.13 -3.17 5.43
N VAL A 425 -3.39 -3.03 6.51
CA VAL A 425 -3.85 -3.37 7.86
C VAL A 425 -4.05 -2.07 8.63
N VAL A 426 -5.31 -1.75 8.92
CA VAL A 426 -5.66 -0.68 9.86
C VAL A 426 -5.79 -1.31 11.24
N PHE A 427 -4.94 -0.94 12.19
CA PHE A 427 -5.03 -1.45 13.56
C PHE A 427 -5.68 -0.45 14.51
N SER A 428 -6.28 -0.97 15.57
CA SER A 428 -6.69 -0.18 16.74
C SER A 428 -6.42 -0.93 18.04
N SER A 429 -6.39 -0.19 19.15
CA SER A 429 -6.17 -0.74 20.49
C SER A 429 -4.82 -1.47 20.61
N VAL A 430 -3.77 -0.85 20.05
CA VAL A 430 -2.39 -1.33 20.13
C VAL A 430 -1.58 -0.30 20.91
N THR A 431 -1.15 -0.65 22.12
CA THR A 431 -0.53 0.32 23.03
C THR A 431 0.88 0.72 22.59
N TYR A 432 1.69 -0.25 22.14
CA TYR A 432 3.12 -0.06 21.83
C TYR A 432 3.51 -0.52 20.42
N PRO A 433 2.91 0.00 19.34
CA PRO A 433 3.13 -0.52 17.99
C PRO A 433 4.57 -0.34 17.47
N VAL A 434 5.30 0.70 17.93
CA VAL A 434 6.68 0.95 17.50
C VAL A 434 7.63 0.00 18.22
N GLU A 435 7.45 -0.13 19.53
CA GLU A 435 8.27 -0.92 20.43
C GLU A 435 8.12 -2.43 20.17
N LEU A 436 6.95 -2.85 19.65
CA LEU A 436 6.69 -4.22 19.19
C LEU A 436 7.21 -4.49 17.77
N GLY A 437 7.75 -3.48 17.08
CA GLY A 437 8.25 -3.62 15.71
C GLY A 437 7.14 -3.77 14.65
N LEU A 438 5.88 -3.49 15.01
CA LEU A 438 4.76 -3.50 14.05
C LEU A 438 4.88 -2.38 13.03
N ILE A 439 5.44 -1.24 13.43
CA ILE A 439 5.68 -0.05 12.60
C ILE A 439 7.03 0.58 12.95
N SER A 440 7.65 1.27 12.00
CA SER A 440 8.97 1.90 12.23
C SER A 440 8.90 3.15 13.11
N SER A 441 7.83 3.94 12.97
CA SER A 441 7.58 5.15 13.74
C SER A 441 6.09 5.50 13.71
N LEU A 442 5.65 6.45 14.53
CA LEU A 442 4.26 6.91 14.50
C LEU A 442 3.96 7.72 13.24
N ASP A 443 4.91 8.49 12.72
CA ASP A 443 4.70 9.32 11.53
C ASP A 443 4.73 8.48 10.25
N HIS A 444 5.59 7.46 10.19
CA HIS A 444 5.75 6.57 9.04
C HIS A 444 5.95 5.12 9.47
N SER A 445 5.03 4.25 9.06
CA SER A 445 5.11 2.82 9.40
C SER A 445 6.18 2.06 8.62
N GLN A 446 6.51 2.52 7.41
CA GLN A 446 7.38 1.86 6.41
C GLN A 446 6.87 0.48 5.95
N ASN A 447 5.59 0.16 6.18
CA ASN A 447 4.98 -1.09 5.77
C ASN A 447 3.48 -0.90 5.45
N ASN A 448 2.72 -1.98 5.39
CA ASN A 448 1.29 -2.00 5.12
C ASN A 448 0.41 -1.76 6.36
N LEU A 449 0.98 -1.42 7.51
CA LEU A 449 0.24 -1.13 8.74
C LEU A 449 0.08 0.39 8.94
N VAL A 450 -1.07 0.79 9.48
CA VAL A 450 -1.30 2.10 10.11
C VAL A 450 -2.39 1.91 11.16
N GLY A 451 -2.46 2.74 12.19
CA GLY A 451 -3.55 2.58 13.12
C GLY A 451 -3.66 3.62 14.20
N VAL A 452 -4.35 3.25 15.26
CA VAL A 452 -4.59 4.09 16.43
C VAL A 452 -4.08 3.37 17.66
N ARG A 453 -3.19 4.03 18.40
CA ARG A 453 -2.70 3.55 19.69
C ARG A 453 -3.59 4.06 20.82
N ASP A 454 -3.84 3.17 21.77
CA ASP A 454 -4.59 3.41 23.00
C ASP A 454 -3.67 3.68 24.21
N TYR A 455 -2.50 4.27 23.95
CA TYR A 455 -1.48 4.55 24.96
C TYR A 455 -1.85 5.73 25.89
N VAL A 456 -2.14 5.42 27.15
CA VAL A 456 -2.27 6.41 28.23
C VAL A 456 -1.01 6.34 29.10
N PRO A 457 -0.26 7.45 29.26
CA PRO A 457 0.94 7.47 30.09
C PRO A 457 0.68 6.91 31.49
N LEU A 458 1.55 6.02 31.98
CA LEU A 458 1.40 5.50 33.34
C LEU A 458 1.49 6.60 34.40
N GLU A 459 2.25 7.67 34.13
CA GLU A 459 2.32 8.81 35.04
C GLU A 459 0.94 9.46 35.27
N ASP A 460 0.12 9.62 34.24
CA ASP A 460 -1.23 10.18 34.35
C ASP A 460 -2.17 9.26 35.15
N GLN A 461 -2.05 7.95 34.91
CA GLN A 461 -2.80 6.91 35.63
C GLN A 461 -2.46 6.92 37.13
N PHE A 462 -1.17 6.94 37.47
CA PHE A 462 -0.72 6.93 38.86
C PHE A 462 -0.90 8.28 39.55
N TYR A 463 -0.85 9.40 38.82
CA TYR A 463 -1.20 10.71 39.36
C TYR A 463 -2.66 10.74 39.84
N LEU A 464 -3.57 10.14 39.07
CA LEU A 464 -4.97 10.02 39.46
C LEU A 464 -5.14 9.18 40.73
N LEU A 465 -4.44 8.05 40.80
CA LEU A 465 -4.40 7.19 41.98
C LEU A 465 -3.86 7.93 43.21
N GLU A 466 -2.72 8.61 43.09
CA GLU A 466 -2.15 9.39 44.19
C GLU A 466 -3.11 10.47 44.70
N THR A 467 -3.86 11.12 43.79
CA THR A 467 -4.83 12.16 44.16
C THR A 467 -5.98 11.56 44.97
N LEU A 468 -6.50 10.40 44.54
CA LEU A 468 -7.50 9.63 45.29
C LEU A 468 -7.01 9.27 46.71
N PHE A 469 -5.76 8.81 46.83
CA PHE A 469 -5.18 8.43 48.12
C PHE A 469 -4.89 9.64 49.04
N LYS A 470 -4.43 10.77 48.49
CA LYS A 470 -4.15 12.00 49.25
C LYS A 470 -5.41 12.59 49.88
N ASN A 471 -6.55 12.49 49.22
CA ASN A 471 -7.83 13.06 49.68
C ASN A 471 -8.64 12.09 50.57
N SER A 472 -8.16 10.86 50.82
CA SER A 472 -8.79 9.93 51.77
C SER A 472 -8.54 10.38 53.21
N SER A 473 -9.62 10.85 53.87
CA SER A 473 -9.61 11.38 55.24
C SER A 473 -9.24 10.35 56.32
N SER A 474 -9.15 9.07 55.96
CA SER A 474 -9.02 7.95 56.89
C SER A 474 -7.58 7.43 57.03
N THR A 475 -6.70 7.69 56.07
CA THR A 475 -5.39 6.99 56.02
C THR A 475 -4.19 7.87 55.74
N GLY A 476 -4.28 8.96 54.97
CA GLY A 476 -3.10 9.72 54.54
C GLY A 476 -1.98 8.84 53.93
N LYS A 477 -2.34 7.62 53.50
CA LYS A 477 -1.38 6.57 53.14
C LYS A 477 -0.88 6.84 51.74
N ARG A 478 0.45 6.90 51.60
CA ARG A 478 1.10 6.57 50.33
C ARG A 478 1.00 5.06 50.15
N PHE A 479 0.73 4.60 48.94
CA PHE A 479 0.96 3.20 48.59
C PHE A 479 2.47 2.99 48.43
N HIS A 480 2.98 1.86 48.91
CA HIS A 480 4.38 1.45 48.81
C HIS A 480 4.53 0.23 47.90
N THR A 481 3.45 -0.53 47.66
CA THR A 481 3.52 -1.74 46.84
C THR A 481 2.33 -1.83 45.88
N VAL A 482 2.64 -2.02 44.59
CA VAL A 482 1.67 -2.16 43.50
C VAL A 482 1.71 -3.59 42.97
N GLY A 483 0.60 -4.31 43.04
CA GLY A 483 0.42 -5.59 42.36
C GLY A 483 0.06 -5.37 40.88
N TYR A 484 0.96 -5.72 39.97
CA TYR A 484 0.73 -5.62 38.53
C TYR A 484 0.13 -6.92 37.99
N ILE A 485 -1.13 -6.86 37.57
CA ILE A 485 -1.88 -8.05 37.14
C ILE A 485 -1.90 -8.14 35.62
N HIS A 486 -1.35 -9.21 35.05
CA HIS A 486 -1.30 -9.40 33.60
C HIS A 486 -1.09 -10.84 33.10
N GLY A 487 -1.39 -11.08 31.82
CA GLY A 487 -1.19 -12.33 31.11
C GLY A 487 0.25 -12.49 30.66
N LYS A 488 0.78 -13.71 30.72
CA LYS A 488 2.18 -14.00 30.33
C LYS A 488 2.44 -13.97 28.81
N ASN A 489 1.41 -14.05 27.98
CA ASN A 489 1.56 -14.25 26.54
C ASN A 489 1.38 -12.97 25.71
N ASP A 490 1.14 -11.82 26.36
CA ASP A 490 1.02 -10.53 25.67
C ASP A 490 2.36 -9.74 25.74
N PRO A 491 3.03 -9.48 24.60
CA PRO A 491 4.26 -8.72 24.61
C PRO A 491 4.03 -7.24 24.98
N GLY A 492 2.83 -6.70 24.76
CA GLY A 492 2.44 -5.34 25.14
C GLY A 492 2.44 -5.13 26.65
N VAL A 493 1.94 -6.10 27.43
CA VAL A 493 1.94 -5.98 28.91
C VAL A 493 3.33 -6.13 29.52
N SER A 494 4.28 -6.77 28.81
CA SER A 494 5.68 -6.83 29.23
C SER A 494 6.37 -5.46 29.08
N LEU A 495 6.03 -4.71 28.02
CA LEU A 495 6.48 -3.33 27.84
C LEU A 495 5.86 -2.40 28.90
N GLN A 496 4.57 -2.56 29.18
CA GLN A 496 3.88 -1.82 30.24
C GLN A 496 4.47 -2.11 31.64
N LEU A 497 4.83 -3.37 31.95
CA LEU A 497 5.52 -3.71 33.20
C LEU A 497 6.87 -3.00 33.31
N LYS A 498 7.63 -2.92 32.20
CA LYS A 498 8.91 -2.21 32.18
C LYS A 498 8.72 -0.72 32.48
N GLU A 499 7.74 -0.07 31.84
CA GLU A 499 7.39 1.33 32.10
C GLU A 499 6.96 1.54 33.56
N LEU A 500 6.17 0.61 34.11
CA LEU A 500 5.72 0.66 35.51
C LEU A 500 6.90 0.55 36.49
N VAL A 501 7.86 -0.34 36.23
CA VAL A 501 9.08 -0.49 37.05
C VAL A 501 9.99 0.75 36.95
N GLU A 502 9.99 1.45 35.82
CA GLU A 502 10.70 2.73 35.69
C GLU A 502 10.01 3.83 36.51
N LEU A 503 8.68 3.94 36.42
CA LEU A 503 7.87 4.85 37.23
C LEU A 503 7.98 4.56 38.73
N SER A 504 8.06 3.28 39.11
CA SER A 504 8.18 2.86 40.51
C SER A 504 9.45 3.39 41.17
N LYS A 505 10.57 3.42 40.43
CA LYS A 505 11.84 3.97 40.89
C LYS A 505 11.77 5.48 41.09
N GLU A 506 11.02 6.18 40.24
CA GLU A 506 10.84 7.62 40.34
C GLU A 506 9.94 7.99 41.53
N LYS A 507 8.80 7.32 41.67
CA LYS A 507 7.78 7.65 42.68
C LYS A 507 8.01 6.96 44.04
N GLY A 508 8.88 5.95 44.10
CA GLY A 508 9.30 5.28 45.34
C GLY A 508 8.36 4.20 45.84
N PHE A 509 7.86 3.34 44.94
CA PHE A 509 7.07 2.16 45.28
C PHE A 509 7.66 0.88 44.66
N ASP A 510 7.32 -0.27 45.25
CA ASP A 510 7.69 -1.60 44.78
C ASP A 510 6.60 -2.16 43.84
N VAL A 511 7.02 -2.96 42.86
CA VAL A 511 6.11 -3.64 41.91
C VAL A 511 6.17 -5.14 42.17
N VAL A 512 5.02 -5.75 42.41
CA VAL A 512 4.83 -7.20 42.48
C VAL A 512 4.20 -7.66 41.18
N ASP A 513 4.95 -8.36 40.34
CA ASP A 513 4.46 -8.97 39.09
C ASP A 513 3.60 -10.20 39.44
N ILE A 514 2.30 -10.09 39.16
CA ILE A 514 1.32 -11.15 39.38
C ILE A 514 0.77 -11.56 38.02
N SER A 515 1.34 -12.62 37.46
CA SER A 515 1.04 -13.06 36.10
C SER A 515 0.72 -14.54 35.95
N ALA A 516 -0.14 -14.85 34.99
CA ALA A 516 -0.53 -16.22 34.68
C ALA A 516 -0.86 -16.40 33.18
N ILE A 517 -1.02 -17.66 32.76
CA ILE A 517 -1.51 -18.00 31.41
C ILE A 517 -3.03 -18.19 31.42
N GLN A 518 -3.60 -18.65 32.53
CA GLN A 518 -5.02 -18.97 32.65
C GLN A 518 -5.60 -18.29 33.89
N THR A 519 -6.88 -17.91 33.80
CA THR A 519 -7.62 -17.23 34.87
C THR A 519 -7.56 -17.99 36.20
N ALA A 520 -7.75 -19.31 36.19
CA ALA A 520 -7.70 -20.11 37.43
C ALA A 520 -6.36 -19.99 38.17
N GLN A 521 -5.25 -20.04 37.43
CA GLN A 521 -3.92 -19.86 38.01
C GLN A 521 -3.69 -18.42 38.46
N LEU A 522 -4.23 -17.44 37.73
CA LEU A 522 -4.12 -16.04 38.13
C LEU A 522 -4.80 -15.80 39.49
N ILE A 523 -5.96 -16.41 39.70
CA ILE A 523 -6.69 -16.35 40.96
C ILE A 523 -5.82 -16.88 42.10
N GLU A 524 -5.18 -18.05 41.91
CA GLU A 524 -4.25 -18.60 42.90
C GLU A 524 -3.08 -17.64 43.16
N ASN A 525 -2.44 -17.12 42.10
CA ASN A 525 -1.30 -16.21 42.23
C ASN A 525 -1.69 -14.91 42.95
N ILE A 526 -2.87 -14.35 42.67
CA ILE A 526 -3.38 -13.18 43.37
C ILE A 526 -3.58 -13.48 44.86
N THR A 527 -4.12 -14.65 45.21
CA THR A 527 -4.30 -15.00 46.63
C THR A 527 -2.98 -15.21 47.39
N VAL A 528 -1.92 -15.64 46.70
CA VAL A 528 -0.61 -15.92 47.31
C VAL A 528 0.27 -14.67 47.32
N ASP A 529 0.44 -14.04 46.15
CA ASP A 529 1.39 -12.95 45.91
C ASP A 529 0.74 -11.57 46.08
N GLY A 530 -0.59 -11.48 45.97
CA GLY A 530 -1.35 -10.25 46.18
C GLY A 530 -1.59 -9.90 47.64
N SER A 531 -1.38 -10.84 48.57
CA SER A 531 -1.50 -10.58 50.01
C SER A 531 -0.41 -9.62 50.47
N GLY A 532 -0.77 -8.35 50.68
CA GLY A 532 0.14 -7.31 51.19
C GLY A 532 0.50 -6.23 50.19
N VAL A 533 -0.06 -6.24 48.98
CA VAL A 533 0.00 -5.07 48.09
C VAL A 533 -0.96 -3.98 48.57
N ASP A 534 -0.62 -2.71 48.34
CA ASP A 534 -1.46 -1.58 48.71
C ASP A 534 -2.49 -1.23 47.62
N VAL A 535 -2.21 -1.58 46.37
CA VAL A 535 -3.07 -1.34 45.21
C VAL A 535 -2.80 -2.39 44.13
N PHE A 536 -3.84 -2.78 43.38
CA PHE A 536 -3.67 -3.54 42.15
C PHE A 536 -3.76 -2.65 40.92
N TYR A 537 -2.86 -2.84 39.97
CA TYR A 537 -2.94 -2.31 38.62
C TYR A 537 -3.37 -3.42 37.65
N LEU A 538 -4.57 -3.29 37.10
CA LEU A 538 -5.08 -4.15 36.04
C LEU A 538 -4.56 -3.61 34.70
N SER A 539 -3.64 -4.35 34.11
CA SER A 539 -3.01 -4.01 32.82
C SER A 539 -4.03 -3.90 31.68
N CYS A 540 -3.58 -3.34 30.54
CA CYS A 540 -4.38 -3.28 29.31
C CYS A 540 -4.55 -4.65 28.62
N ASP A 541 -4.41 -5.74 29.38
CA ASP A 541 -4.44 -7.11 28.89
C ASP A 541 -5.84 -7.54 28.45
N THR A 542 -5.88 -8.38 27.43
CA THR A 542 -7.08 -9.04 26.90
C THR A 542 -7.13 -10.54 27.22
N SER A 543 -6.06 -11.12 27.80
CA SER A 543 -5.86 -12.56 27.97
C SER A 543 -6.82 -13.25 28.95
N PHE A 544 -7.35 -12.54 29.95
CA PHE A 544 -8.22 -13.15 30.98
C PHE A 544 -9.72 -12.97 30.74
N GLY A 545 -10.10 -12.31 29.63
CA GLY A 545 -11.48 -11.99 29.30
C GLY A 545 -12.19 -11.16 30.38
N ARG A 546 -13.50 -10.98 30.23
CA ARG A 546 -14.32 -10.22 31.17
C ARG A 546 -14.52 -10.94 32.50
N GLU A 547 -14.79 -12.24 32.46
CA GLU A 547 -15.07 -13.03 33.67
C GLU A 547 -13.86 -13.08 34.61
N GLY A 548 -12.67 -13.26 34.07
CA GLY A 548 -11.43 -13.25 34.85
C GLY A 548 -11.19 -11.91 35.52
N LYS A 549 -11.30 -10.81 34.78
CA LYS A 549 -11.17 -9.46 35.33
C LYS A 549 -12.20 -9.17 36.43
N ASN A 550 -13.47 -9.51 36.22
CA ASN A 550 -14.52 -9.30 37.21
C ASN A 550 -14.23 -10.05 38.52
N PHE A 551 -13.75 -11.30 38.44
CA PHE A 551 -13.37 -12.05 39.62
C PHE A 551 -12.25 -11.36 40.41
N ILE A 552 -11.22 -10.88 39.71
CA ILE A 552 -10.06 -10.20 40.32
C ILE A 552 -10.51 -8.92 41.04
N ILE A 553 -11.36 -8.13 40.39
CA ILE A 553 -11.91 -6.89 40.92
C ILE A 553 -12.75 -7.16 42.18
N GLU A 554 -13.62 -8.17 42.13
CA GLU A 554 -14.44 -8.56 43.27
C GLU A 554 -13.57 -9.05 44.44
N TRP A 555 -12.56 -9.87 44.17
CA TRP A 555 -11.63 -10.36 45.18
C TRP A 555 -10.85 -9.21 45.84
N ALA A 556 -10.30 -8.29 45.05
CA ALA A 556 -9.60 -7.11 45.57
C ALA A 556 -10.51 -6.25 46.45
N ARG A 557 -11.79 -6.10 46.08
CA ARG A 557 -12.77 -5.38 46.89
C ARG A 557 -13.06 -6.08 48.22
N GLN A 558 -13.13 -7.41 48.24
CA GLN A 558 -13.29 -8.20 49.48
C GLN A 558 -12.10 -8.05 50.42
N GLU A 559 -10.88 -7.99 49.86
CA GLU A 559 -9.65 -7.75 50.61
C GLU A 559 -9.40 -6.25 50.93
N MET A 560 -10.33 -5.37 50.55
CA MET A 560 -10.24 -3.92 50.76
C MET A 560 -9.00 -3.29 50.09
N ILE A 561 -8.58 -3.84 48.95
CA ILE A 561 -7.45 -3.36 48.15
C ILE A 561 -8.00 -2.57 46.95
N PRO A 562 -7.63 -1.28 46.79
CA PRO A 562 -8.02 -0.49 45.63
C PRO A 562 -7.44 -1.04 44.31
N THR A 563 -8.17 -0.82 43.23
CA THR A 563 -7.82 -1.26 41.87
C THR A 563 -7.81 -0.08 40.90
N ILE A 564 -6.72 0.07 40.16
CA ILE A 564 -6.65 0.96 38.99
C ILE A 564 -6.67 0.10 37.73
N ALA A 565 -7.58 0.41 36.82
CA ALA A 565 -7.75 -0.31 35.57
C ALA A 565 -7.33 0.53 34.37
N CYS A 566 -6.55 -0.09 33.46
CA CYS A 566 -6.29 0.52 32.16
C CYS A 566 -7.58 0.69 31.34
N ASN A 567 -8.56 -0.20 31.51
CA ASN A 567 -9.85 -0.09 30.81
C ASN A 567 -10.90 0.60 31.69
N PRO A 568 -11.45 1.76 31.27
CA PRO A 568 -12.48 2.47 32.03
C PRO A 568 -13.73 1.64 32.34
N ASP A 569 -14.08 0.70 31.47
CA ASP A 569 -15.28 -0.13 31.62
C ASP A 569 -15.13 -1.22 32.70
N ASP A 570 -13.91 -1.50 33.19
CA ASP A 570 -13.70 -2.38 34.35
C ASP A 570 -14.25 -1.76 35.66
N VAL A 571 -14.52 -0.44 35.66
CA VAL A 571 -15.19 0.25 36.77
C VAL A 571 -16.61 -0.26 36.99
N ASP A 572 -17.31 -0.68 35.93
CA ASP A 572 -18.65 -1.29 36.02
C ASP A 572 -18.63 -2.60 36.83
N ALA A 573 -17.48 -3.28 36.87
CA ALA A 573 -17.28 -4.50 37.65
C ALA A 573 -16.86 -4.23 39.11
N GLY A 574 -16.62 -2.97 39.48
CA GLY A 574 -16.24 -2.57 40.84
C GLY A 574 -14.83 -2.00 40.97
N ALA A 575 -14.07 -1.85 39.87
CA ALA A 575 -12.73 -1.26 39.95
C ALA A 575 -12.83 0.18 40.48
N LEU A 576 -11.88 0.60 41.33
CA LEU A 576 -11.96 1.93 41.96
C LEU A 576 -11.91 3.04 40.91
N VAL A 577 -10.97 2.94 39.97
CA VAL A 577 -10.76 3.95 38.94
C VAL A 577 -10.29 3.29 37.64
N GLY A 578 -10.76 3.82 36.52
CA GLY A 578 -10.34 3.42 35.19
C GLY A 578 -9.96 4.62 34.34
N LEU A 579 -8.82 4.53 33.66
CA LEU A 579 -8.28 5.59 32.80
C LEU A 579 -7.80 5.01 31.47
N GLY A 580 -8.53 5.33 30.39
CA GLY A 580 -8.27 4.80 29.05
C GLY A 580 -9.00 5.60 28.00
N TYR A 581 -8.77 5.32 26.72
CA TYR A 581 -9.46 6.03 25.65
C TYR A 581 -10.88 5.53 25.43
N ASP A 582 -11.72 6.39 24.86
CA ASP A 582 -13.04 5.98 24.36
C ASP A 582 -12.86 5.05 23.14
N PRO A 583 -13.30 3.78 23.22
CA PRO A 583 -13.15 2.84 22.11
C PRO A 583 -13.87 3.30 20.84
N PHE A 584 -14.99 4.03 20.94
CA PHE A 584 -15.69 4.57 19.79
C PHE A 584 -14.86 5.64 19.06
N ASP A 585 -14.16 6.51 19.80
CA ASP A 585 -13.26 7.51 19.22
C ASP A 585 -12.04 6.85 18.59
N VAL A 586 -11.50 5.80 19.23
CA VAL A 586 -10.40 4.98 18.67
C VAL A 586 -10.83 4.35 17.34
N GLY A 587 -12.01 3.73 17.31
CA GLY A 587 -12.62 3.17 16.10
C GLY A 587 -12.87 4.22 15.02
N THR A 588 -13.33 5.41 15.42
CA THR A 588 -13.56 6.55 14.52
C THR A 588 -12.28 6.94 13.78
N LEU A 589 -11.17 7.12 14.51
CA LEU A 589 -9.87 7.47 13.95
C LEU A 589 -9.29 6.35 13.07
N ALA A 590 -9.52 5.09 13.42
CA ALA A 590 -9.17 3.95 12.58
C ALA A 590 -10.00 3.95 11.28
N GLY A 591 -11.29 4.26 11.37
CA GLY A 591 -12.18 4.42 10.22
C GLY A 591 -11.74 5.56 9.30
N ASP A 592 -11.22 6.67 9.85
CA ASP A 592 -10.68 7.77 9.06
C ASP A 592 -9.48 7.28 8.23
N LYS A 593 -8.55 6.53 8.84
CA LYS A 593 -7.42 5.92 8.12
C LYS A 593 -7.87 4.96 7.04
N ALA A 594 -8.86 4.12 7.33
CA ALA A 594 -9.43 3.23 6.33
C ALA A 594 -10.07 4.00 5.18
N ALA A 595 -10.80 5.09 5.44
CA ALA A 595 -11.37 5.92 4.40
C ALA A 595 -10.28 6.54 3.49
N LEU A 596 -9.14 6.94 4.06
CA LEU A 596 -7.99 7.43 3.29
C LEU A 596 -7.38 6.34 2.42
N ILE A 597 -7.21 5.13 2.97
CA ILE A 597 -6.70 3.98 2.23
C ILE A 597 -7.64 3.59 1.09
N LEU A 598 -8.95 3.50 1.34
CA LEU A 598 -9.95 3.20 0.32
C LEU A 598 -10.05 4.27 -0.77
N ARG A 599 -9.58 5.48 -0.49
CA ARG A 599 -9.42 6.54 -1.49
C ARG A 599 -8.11 6.38 -2.25
N GLY A 600 -7.05 5.82 -1.66
CA GLY A 600 -5.81 5.47 -2.37
C GLY A 600 -4.54 5.89 -1.65
N SER A 601 -4.63 6.30 -0.38
CA SER A 601 -3.45 6.51 0.46
C SER A 601 -2.81 5.17 0.80
N HIS A 602 -1.48 5.08 0.70
CA HIS A 602 -0.76 3.93 1.24
C HIS A 602 -0.65 4.03 2.78
N PRO A 603 -0.79 2.93 3.55
CA PRO A 603 -0.67 2.96 5.01
C PRO A 603 0.59 3.65 5.53
N SER A 604 1.73 3.46 4.85
CA SER A 604 3.01 4.08 5.24
C SER A 604 3.08 5.60 5.13
N TRP A 605 2.12 6.25 4.45
CA TRP A 605 2.05 7.72 4.36
C TRP A 605 1.20 8.32 5.48
N LEU A 606 0.46 7.47 6.19
CA LEU A 606 -0.49 7.90 7.20
C LEU A 606 0.13 7.79 8.59
N LYS A 607 -0.08 8.83 9.39
CA LYS A 607 0.35 8.84 10.78
C LYS A 607 -0.50 7.87 11.61
N THR A 608 0.18 7.06 12.41
CA THR A 608 -0.43 6.34 13.53
C THR A 608 -0.70 7.35 14.65
N GLU A 609 -1.97 7.49 15.02
CA GLU A 609 -2.40 8.49 16.00
C GLU A 609 -2.55 7.86 17.38
N THR A 610 -2.37 8.68 18.42
CA THR A 610 -2.89 8.36 19.75
C THR A 610 -4.24 9.03 19.89
N ALA A 611 -5.24 8.29 20.38
CA ALA A 611 -6.55 8.90 20.65
C ALA A 611 -6.38 10.12 21.58
N ALA A 612 -7.17 11.17 21.38
CA ALA A 612 -7.00 12.42 22.12
C ALA A 612 -7.81 12.48 23.42
N ARG A 613 -8.90 11.69 23.51
CA ARG A 613 -9.86 11.78 24.63
C ARG A 613 -9.72 10.62 25.59
N VAL A 614 -9.11 10.91 26.72
CA VAL A 614 -9.02 9.97 27.84
C VAL A 614 -10.31 10.02 28.66
N LYS A 615 -11.00 8.89 28.74
CA LYS A 615 -12.17 8.65 29.61
C LYS A 615 -11.68 8.33 31.02
N LYS A 616 -12.14 9.12 31.99
CA LYS A 616 -11.89 8.95 33.43
C LYS A 616 -13.18 8.46 34.07
N VAL A 617 -13.15 7.28 34.69
CA VAL A 617 -14.33 6.71 35.36
C VAL A 617 -13.94 6.34 36.78
N PHE A 618 -14.79 6.69 37.74
CA PHE A 618 -14.59 6.40 39.16
C PHE A 618 -15.77 5.58 39.69
N ASN A 619 -15.48 4.61 40.54
CA ASN A 619 -16.49 3.91 41.31
C ASN A 619 -16.61 4.52 42.71
N TRP A 620 -17.59 5.39 42.91
CA TRP A 620 -17.79 6.05 44.21
C TRP A 620 -18.30 5.10 45.30
N ASP A 621 -18.99 4.01 44.93
CA ASP A 621 -19.40 2.99 45.90
C ASP A 621 -18.17 2.23 46.42
N THR A 622 -17.27 1.82 45.52
CA THR A 622 -15.98 1.23 45.90
C THR A 622 -15.13 2.23 46.70
N ALA A 623 -15.08 3.50 46.29
CA ALA A 623 -14.37 4.54 47.04
C ALA A 623 -14.90 4.67 48.47
N HIS A 624 -16.22 4.65 48.66
CA HIS A 624 -16.85 4.72 49.99
C HIS A 624 -16.49 3.51 50.85
N VAL A 625 -16.54 2.30 50.29
CA VAL A 625 -16.13 1.06 50.98
C VAL A 625 -14.67 1.14 51.40
N LEU A 626 -13.79 1.69 50.55
CA LEU A 626 -12.36 1.87 50.82
C LEU A 626 -12.03 3.09 51.69
N GLY A 627 -13.03 3.90 52.09
CA GLY A 627 -12.83 5.10 52.91
C GLY A 627 -12.12 6.25 52.18
N ILE A 628 -12.29 6.34 50.85
CA ILE A 628 -11.76 7.38 49.97
C ILE A 628 -12.83 8.48 49.78
N SER A 629 -12.43 9.75 49.89
CA SER A 629 -13.36 10.89 49.74
C SER A 629 -13.73 11.12 48.27
N SER A 630 -14.92 11.69 48.06
CA SER A 630 -15.39 12.15 46.74
C SER A 630 -14.96 13.58 46.39
N ASP A 631 -14.28 14.27 47.30
CA ASP A 631 -13.69 15.58 47.06
C ASP A 631 -12.37 15.42 46.27
N ILE A 632 -12.44 15.37 44.94
CA ILE A 632 -11.29 15.28 44.01
C ILE A 632 -11.26 16.48 43.07
#